data_AF-A0A2M7JKQ8-F1
#
_entry.id   AF-A0A2M7JKQ8-F1
#
_cell.length_a   1.000
_cell.length_b   1.000
_cell.length_c   1.000
_cell.angle_alpha   90.00
_cell.angle_beta   90.00
_cell.angle_gamma   90.00
#
_symmetry.space_group_name_H-M   'P 1'
#
loop_
_entity.id
_entity.type
_entity.pdbx_description
1 polymer ?
#
loop_
_entity_poly.entity_id
_entity_poly.type
_entity_poly.pdbx_seq_one_letter_code
_entity_poly.pdbx_strand_id
1 'polypeptide(L)' 'MDLWRKIGTGIVMIVPGFVFGGLLWSFTHSWLAVLGVEIVMVIILWSILTGKLGGQTAEAHNH' A
#
# COMPACT_ATOMS: atom_id res chain seq x y z
N MET A 1 -8.13 12.14 5.94
CA MET A 1 -8.38 11.72 4.55
C MET A 1 -9.86 11.44 4.40
N ASP A 2 -10.49 11.98 3.37
CA ASP A 2 -11.91 11.73 3.06
C ASP A 2 -12.15 10.22 2.93
N LEU A 3 -13.31 9.74 3.40
CA LEU A 3 -13.64 8.32 3.38
C LEU A 3 -13.52 7.72 1.97
N TRP A 4 -13.97 8.47 0.96
CA TRP A 4 -13.85 8.12 -0.45
C TRP A 4 -12.39 8.00 -0.92
N ARG A 5 -11.50 8.88 -0.45
CA ARG A 5 -10.06 8.78 -0.76
C ARG A 5 -9.41 7.58 -0.09
N LYS A 6 -9.80 7.23 1.15
CA LYS A 6 -9.30 6.02 1.82
C LYS A 6 -9.71 4.75 1.07
N ILE A 7 -10.98 4.67 0.67
CA ILE A 7 -11.51 3.53 -0.09
C ILE A 7 -10.81 3.44 -1.46
N GLY A 8 -10.70 4.57 -2.19
CA GLY A 8 -9.99 4.60 -3.47
C GLY A 8 -8.52 4.18 -3.35
N THR A 9 -7.82 4.63 -2.31
CA THR A 9 -6.43 4.23 -2.04
C THR A 9 -6.33 2.73 -1.75
N GLY A 10 -7.25 2.19 -0.94
CA GLY A 10 -7.31 0.76 -0.65
C GLY A 10 -7.47 -0.09 -1.91
N ILE A 11 -8.41 0.29 -2.79
CA ILE A 11 -8.65 -0.41 -4.06
C ILE A 11 -7.41 -0.37 -4.97
N VAL A 12 -6.78 0.80 -5.13
CA VAL A 12 -5.58 0.93 -5.98
C VAL A 12 -4.42 0.09 -5.42
N MET A 13 -4.30 -0.02 -4.10
CA MET A 13 -3.25 -0.80 -3.44
C MET A 13 -3.41 -2.32 -3.58
N ILE A 14 -4.56 -2.81 -4.04
CA ILE A 14 -4.75 -4.23 -4.37
C ILE A 14 -3.85 -4.64 -5.55
N VAL A 15 -3.69 -3.77 -6.55
CA VAL A 15 -2.89 -4.05 -7.74
C VAL A 15 -1.42 -4.34 -7.40
N PRO A 16 -0.68 -3.45 -6.71
CA PRO A 16 0.70 -3.75 -6.33
C PRO A 16 0.79 -4.94 -5.37
N GLY A 17 -0.21 -5.19 -4.51
CA GLY A 17 -0.24 -6.39 -3.66
C GLY A 17 -0.12 -7.67 -4.46
N PHE A 18 -1.03 -7.86 -5.42
CA PHE A 18 -1.01 -9.03 -6.30
C PHE A 18 0.20 -9.07 -7.25
N VAL A 19 0.68 -7.92 -7.74
CA VAL A 19 1.86 -7.87 -8.62
C VAL A 19 3.11 -8.30 -7.85
N PHE A 20 3.36 -7.79 -6.65
CA PHE A 20 4.52 -8.19 -5.85
C PHE A 20 4.40 -9.63 -5.36
N GLY A 21 3.21 -10.07 -4.94
CA GLY A 21 2.95 -11.45 -4.55
C GLY A 21 3.16 -12.43 -5.72
N GLY A 22 2.62 -12.12 -6.90
CA GLY A 22 2.78 -12.92 -8.11
C GLY A 22 4.22 -12.98 -8.59
N LEU A 23 4.93 -11.85 -8.57
CA LEU A 23 6.34 -11.77 -8.92
C LEU A 23 7.19 -12.65 -7.97
N LEU A 24 6.95 -12.54 -6.66
CA LEU A 24 7.69 -13.30 -5.66
C LEU A 24 7.39 -14.81 -5.75
N TRP A 25 6.13 -15.16 -6.06
CA TRP A 25 5.75 -16.54 -6.35
C TRP A 25 6.51 -17.09 -7.56
N SER A 26 6.60 -16.34 -8.67
CA SER A 26 7.35 -16.78 -9.85
C SER A 26 8.82 -17.08 -9.56
N PHE A 27 9.45 -16.35 -8.63
CA PHE A 27 10.84 -16.58 -8.26
C PHE A 27 11.02 -17.73 -7.25
N THR A 28 10.18 -17.79 -6.23
CA THR A 28 10.43 -18.65 -5.05
C THR A 28 9.52 -19.87 -4.97
N HIS A 29 8.36 -19.84 -5.64
CA HIS A 29 7.25 -20.81 -5.51
C HIS A 29 6.89 -21.11 -4.04
N SER A 30 7.21 -20.19 -3.12
CA SER A 30 7.02 -20.36 -1.69
C SER A 30 5.83 -19.55 -1.22
N TRP A 31 4.82 -20.23 -0.70
CA TRP A 31 3.63 -19.58 -0.15
C TRP A 31 3.95 -18.67 1.04
N LEU A 32 4.93 -19.05 1.88
CA LEU A 32 5.35 -18.23 3.01
C LEU A 32 6.00 -16.92 2.57
N ALA A 33 6.73 -16.94 1.46
CA ALA A 33 7.34 -15.74 0.90
C ALA A 33 6.26 -14.76 0.42
N VAL A 34 5.26 -15.26 -0.32
CA VAL A 34 4.11 -14.47 -0.77
C VAL A 34 3.35 -13.87 0.41
N LEU A 35 3.07 -14.68 1.45
CA LEU A 35 2.41 -14.20 2.67
C LEU A 35 3.21 -13.07 3.35
N GLY A 36 4.54 -13.20 3.40
CA GLY A 36 5.41 -12.17 3.95
C GLY A 36 5.30 -10.84 3.21
N VAL A 37 5.25 -10.86 1.88
CA VAL A 37 5.08 -9.65 1.06
C VAL A 37 3.68 -9.05 1.21
N GLU A 38 2.64 -9.86 1.28
CA GLU A 38 1.27 -9.37 1.53
C GLU A 38 1.17 -8.63 2.87
N ILE A 39 1.81 -9.15 3.93
CA ILE A 39 1.88 -8.47 5.22
C ILE A 39 2.58 -7.10 5.09
N VAL A 40 3.69 -7.03 4.36
CA VAL A 40 4.40 -5.76 4.10
C VAL A 40 3.50 -4.77 3.36
N MET A 41 2.74 -5.23 2.36
CA MET A 41 1.82 -4.39 1.59
C MET A 41 0.68 -3.83 2.44
N VAL A 42 0.12 -4.62 3.37
CA VAL A 42 -0.89 -4.14 4.33
C VAL A 42 -0.31 -3.09 5.28
N ILE A 43 0.93 -3.28 5.76
CA ILE A 43 1.61 -2.29 6.61
C ILE A 43 1.85 -0.98 5.86
N ILE A 44 2.22 -1.04 4.58
CA ILE A 44 2.37 0.14 3.72
C ILE A 44 1.03 0.85 3.55
N LEU A 45 -0.04 0.13 3.21
CA LEU A 45 -1.38 0.70 3.12
C LEU A 45 -1.79 1.38 4.44
N TRP A 46 -1.57 0.73 5.57
CA TRP A 46 -1.84 1.32 6.88
C TRP A 46 -1.03 2.60 7.12
N SER A 47 0.24 2.61 6.72
CA SER A 47 1.13 3.77 6.84
C SER A 47 0.70 4.94 5.93
N ILE A 48 0.13 4.64 4.76
CA ILE A 48 -0.47 5.65 3.87
C ILE A 48 -1.78 6.19 4.47
N LEU A 49 -2.64 5.31 4.98
CA LEU A 49 -3.93 5.68 5.57
C LEU A 49 -3.80 6.49 6.87
N THR A 50 -2.71 6.28 7.62
CA THR A 50 -2.34 7.05 8.81
C THR A 50 -1.62 8.35 8.49
N GLY A 51 -1.32 8.62 7.22
CA GLY A 51 -0.64 9.84 6.78
C GLY A 51 0.86 9.86 7.06
N LYS A 52 1.47 8.75 7.47
CA LYS A 52 2.91 8.66 7.75
C LYS A 52 3.75 8.66 6.47
N LEU A 53 3.18 8.17 5.37
CA LEU A 53 3.79 8.16 4.03
C LEU A 53 3.06 9.07 3.03
N GLY A 54 1.82 9.47 3.33
CA GLY A 54 1.05 10.40 2.52
C GLY A 54 1.44 11.82 2.93
N GLY A 55 2.32 12.44 2.15
CA GLY A 55 2.88 13.77 2.36
C GLY A 55 1.94 14.72 3.11
N GLN A 56 2.49 15.27 4.19
CA GLN A 56 1.93 16.42 4.88
C GLN A 56 1.61 17.51 3.85
N THR A 57 0.38 18.03 3.90
CA THR A 57 0.04 19.42 3.57
C THR A 57 0.67 19.99 2.29
N ALA A 58 -0.05 19.86 1.18
CA ALA A 58 -0.10 20.91 0.15
C ALA A 58 -0.97 22.11 0.63
N GLU A 59 -0.83 22.50 1.91
CA GLU A 59 -1.51 23.64 2.54
C GLU A 59 -0.55 24.47 3.42
N ALA A 60 0.75 24.36 3.22
CA ALA A 60 1.68 25.35 3.74
C ALA A 60 2.24 26.10 2.53
N HIS A 61 2.08 27.43 2.54
CA HIS A 61 2.72 28.39 1.63
C HIS A 61 1.91 28.87 0.40
N ASN A 62 0.68 29.34 0.65
CA ASN A 62 0.26 30.63 0.10
C ASN A 62 0.24 31.63 1.26
N HIS A 63 1.33 32.38 1.43
CA HIS A 63 1.33 33.71 2.01
C HIS A 63 2.11 34.61 1.06
#